data_AF-A0AAN8RHH7-F1
#
_entry.id   AF-A0AAN8RHH7-F1
#
_cell.length_a   1.000
_cell.length_b   1.000
_cell.length_c   1.000
_cell.angle_alpha   90.00
_cell.angle_beta   90.00
_cell.angle_gamma   90.00
#
_symmetry.space_group_name_H-M   'P 1'
#
loop_
_entity.id
_entity.type
_entity.pdbx_description
1 polymer ?
#
loop_
_entity_poly.entity_id
_entity_poly.type
_entity_poly.pdbx_seq_one_letter_code
_entity_poly.pdbx_strand_id
1 'polypeptide(L)'
;MWVAHFAPSLLLARFAPSTPLWALAFAGALPDFLFFALNIAGLESGHDHSIPPNVTIFGYNLQGSSTDCFPYHSSYPYTHSTIGQLAIALFFALTITLLYRLPLISLAALLLSTLSHLPLDVAISRDGSGVGGEYTKPIWKRDASVPLLDYPWGTFTSDLGIFVFAVLFHARTVYPPEGYEQQRGQPNITSASSSIASNRGVGVMERKDLTYGYFGVILFAAAVQAHFSFFGPPVEEWVTAAVFMVEIVGFVGVLNWLEGYTRVSKGVEDAEKKTN
;
A
#
# COMPACT_ATOMS: atom_id res chain seq x y z
N MET A 1 -8.23 -8.30 4.22
CA MET A 1 -8.03 -7.66 2.91
C MET A 1 -6.53 -7.60 2.65
N TRP A 2 -6.02 -7.70 1.42
CA TRP A 2 -4.55 -7.71 1.21
C TRP A 2 -4.03 -6.65 0.24
N VAL A 3 -4.13 -6.85 -1.08
CA VAL A 3 -3.53 -5.89 -2.04
C VAL A 3 -4.14 -4.48 -1.97
N ALA A 4 -5.39 -4.37 -1.52
CA ALA A 4 -6.09 -3.10 -1.40
C ALA A 4 -5.48 -2.16 -0.36
N HIS A 5 -4.73 -2.67 0.63
CA HIS A 5 -3.98 -1.84 1.59
C HIS A 5 -2.90 -0.96 0.92
N PHE A 6 -2.48 -1.32 -0.29
CA PHE A 6 -1.53 -0.51 -1.07
C PHE A 6 -2.22 0.56 -1.93
N ALA A 7 -3.53 0.48 -2.17
CA ALA A 7 -4.26 1.42 -3.03
C ALA A 7 -4.19 2.89 -2.56
N PRO A 8 -4.33 3.21 -1.26
CA PRO A 8 -4.20 4.58 -0.74
C PRO A 8 -2.85 5.22 -1.07
N SER A 9 -1.77 4.45 -1.12
CA SER A 9 -0.44 4.97 -1.44
C SER A 9 -0.36 5.60 -2.84
N LEU A 10 -1.00 4.95 -3.82
CA LEU A 10 -1.04 5.38 -5.22
C LEU A 10 -1.88 6.66 -5.39
N LEU A 11 -2.99 6.78 -4.65
CA LEU A 11 -3.84 7.97 -4.62
C LEU A 11 -3.12 9.14 -3.93
N LEU A 12 -2.53 8.89 -2.76
CA LEU A 12 -1.91 9.90 -1.91
C LEU A 12 -0.59 10.44 -2.47
N ALA A 13 0.12 9.63 -3.27
CA ALA A 13 1.32 10.08 -3.99
C ALA A 13 1.07 11.32 -4.86
N ARG A 14 -0.17 11.53 -5.33
CA ARG A 14 -0.54 12.73 -6.08
C ARG A 14 -0.54 14.00 -5.22
N PHE A 15 -0.95 13.88 -3.96
CA PHE A 15 -1.07 15.01 -3.03
C PHE A 15 0.25 15.28 -2.28
N ALA A 16 1.09 14.25 -2.14
CA ALA A 16 2.40 14.35 -1.50
C ALA A 16 3.53 13.81 -2.42
N PRO A 17 3.81 14.47 -3.56
CA PRO A 17 4.78 13.98 -4.55
C PRO A 17 6.24 13.97 -4.04
N SER A 18 6.51 14.65 -2.94
CA SER A 18 7.83 14.60 -2.27
C SER A 18 8.02 13.33 -1.42
N THR A 19 6.92 12.65 -1.05
CA THR A 19 6.98 11.39 -0.29
C THR A 19 7.33 10.25 -1.24
N PRO A 20 8.33 9.42 -0.93
CA PRO A 20 8.60 8.21 -1.70
C PRO A 20 7.40 7.26 -1.70
N LEU A 21 7.08 6.66 -2.85
CA LEU A 21 5.94 5.77 -3.00
C LEU A 21 6.08 4.52 -2.13
N TRP A 22 7.29 4.02 -1.94
CA TRP A 22 7.56 2.89 -1.05
C TRP A 22 7.14 3.18 0.40
N ALA A 23 7.32 4.42 0.87
CA ALA A 23 6.99 4.80 2.25
C ALA A 23 5.47 4.90 2.43
N LEU A 24 4.76 5.42 1.44
CA LEU A 24 3.29 5.42 1.42
C LEU A 24 2.73 3.98 1.33
N ALA A 25 3.32 3.16 0.47
CA ALA A 25 2.92 1.76 0.30
C ALA A 25 3.10 0.98 1.61
N PHE A 26 4.28 1.10 2.24
CA PHE A 26 4.55 0.44 3.50
C PHE A 26 3.66 0.98 4.62
N ALA A 27 3.36 2.28 4.66
CA ALA A 27 2.42 2.85 5.62
C ALA A 27 1.04 2.17 5.58
N GLY A 28 0.49 1.91 4.39
CA GLY A 28 -0.82 1.26 4.25
C GLY A 28 -0.85 -0.20 4.71
N ALA A 29 0.27 -0.91 4.52
CA ALA A 29 0.44 -2.31 4.94
C ALA A 29 1.12 -2.46 6.31
N LEU A 30 1.41 -1.36 7.01
CA LEU A 30 2.16 -1.36 8.27
C LEU A 30 1.41 -2.11 9.39
N PRO A 31 0.08 -1.96 9.55
CA PRO A 31 -0.67 -2.75 10.52
C PRO A 31 -0.51 -4.26 10.33
N ASP A 32 -0.69 -4.76 9.10
CA ASP A 32 -0.49 -6.18 8.75
C ASP A 32 0.94 -6.64 9.05
N PHE A 33 1.94 -5.86 8.62
CA PHE A 33 3.35 -6.21 8.82
C PHE A 33 3.69 -6.34 10.30
N LEU A 34 3.24 -5.38 11.12
CA LEU A 34 3.45 -5.41 12.56
C LEU A 34 2.66 -6.54 13.21
N PHE A 35 1.46 -6.84 12.74
CA PHE A 35 0.67 -7.96 13.25
C PHE A 35 1.43 -9.27 13.07
N PHE A 36 1.95 -9.55 11.88
CA PHE A 36 2.75 -10.75 11.65
C PHE A 36 4.04 -10.78 12.47
N ALA A 37 4.72 -9.64 12.62
CA ALA A 37 5.92 -9.56 13.45
C ALA A 37 5.63 -9.82 14.93
N LEU A 38 4.54 -9.24 15.46
CA LEU A 38 4.10 -9.44 16.84
C LEU A 38 3.54 -10.85 17.06
N ASN A 39 2.92 -11.44 16.06
CA ASN A 39 2.46 -12.83 16.08
C ASN A 39 3.62 -13.82 16.19
N ILE A 40 4.68 -13.63 15.38
CA ILE A 40 5.92 -14.41 15.50
C ILE A 40 6.55 -14.24 16.90
N ALA A 41 6.45 -13.04 17.49
CA ALA A 41 6.92 -12.76 18.85
C ALA A 41 6.00 -13.29 19.97
N GLY A 42 4.81 -13.80 19.62
CA GLY A 42 3.78 -14.26 20.56
C GLY A 42 3.02 -13.14 21.28
N LEU A 43 3.11 -11.89 20.82
CA LEU A 43 2.47 -10.72 21.43
C LEU A 43 1.06 -10.43 20.89
N GLU A 44 0.73 -10.94 19.70
CA GLU A 44 -0.61 -10.88 19.10
C GLU A 44 -1.00 -12.25 18.50
N SER A 45 -2.29 -12.56 18.45
CA SER A 45 -2.78 -13.80 17.83
C SER A 45 -4.03 -13.53 16.99
N GLY A 46 -4.14 -14.23 15.86
CA GLY A 46 -5.31 -14.19 14.99
C GLY A 46 -6.45 -15.09 15.44
N HIS A 47 -6.34 -15.79 16.58
CA HIS A 47 -7.35 -16.74 17.06
C HIS A 47 -7.84 -16.43 18.47
N ASP A 48 -9.10 -16.79 18.71
CA ASP A 48 -9.85 -16.69 19.97
C ASP A 48 -9.20 -17.57 21.06
N HIS A 49 -8.11 -17.09 21.63
CA HIS A 49 -7.58 -17.61 22.86
C HIS A 49 -8.26 -16.86 24.00
N SER A 50 -9.23 -17.56 24.62
CA SER A 50 -9.72 -17.29 25.98
C SER A 50 -8.61 -17.20 27.05
N ILE A 51 -7.35 -17.41 26.66
CA ILE A 51 -6.14 -17.22 27.45
C ILE A 51 -5.33 -16.10 26.78
N PRO A 52 -5.21 -14.91 27.41
CA PRO A 52 -4.38 -13.83 26.86
C PRO A 52 -2.94 -14.33 26.67
N PRO A 53 -2.32 -14.11 25.50
CA PRO A 53 -0.96 -14.56 25.24
C PRO A 53 -0.02 -13.89 26.26
N ASN A 54 0.92 -14.64 26.81
CA ASN A 54 1.86 -14.11 27.80
C ASN A 54 3.28 -14.43 27.35
N VAL A 55 4.09 -13.40 27.12
CA VAL A 55 5.47 -13.54 26.66
C VAL A 55 6.41 -12.91 27.68
N THR A 56 7.40 -13.67 28.14
CA THR A 56 8.46 -13.14 28.99
C THR A 56 9.65 -12.69 28.14
N ILE A 57 9.89 -11.38 28.05
CA ILE A 57 11.04 -10.81 27.33
C ILE A 57 11.94 -10.10 28.35
N PHE A 58 13.21 -10.49 28.44
CA PHE A 58 14.18 -9.93 29.40
C PHE A 58 13.70 -9.91 30.86
N GLY A 59 12.88 -10.89 31.27
CA GLY A 59 12.32 -10.97 32.62
C GLY A 59 11.07 -10.12 32.85
N TYR A 60 10.59 -9.39 31.83
CA TYR A 60 9.31 -8.70 31.85
C TYR A 60 8.22 -9.59 31.25
N ASN A 61 7.13 -9.82 31.98
CA ASN A 61 5.95 -10.51 31.47
C ASN A 61 5.05 -9.52 30.74
N LEU A 62 4.91 -9.71 29.44
CA LEU A 62 4.00 -8.97 28.58
C LEU A 62 2.75 -9.82 28.38
N GLN A 63 1.64 -9.38 28.97
CA GLN A 63 0.34 -10.00 28.81
C GLN A 63 -0.42 -9.28 27.69
N GLY A 64 -0.78 -10.02 26.65
CA GLY A 64 -1.64 -9.55 25.57
C GLY A 64 -3.08 -9.33 26.04
N SER A 65 -3.87 -8.62 25.24
CA SER A 65 -5.29 -8.37 25.53
C SER A 65 -6.15 -9.49 24.97
N SER A 66 -7.16 -9.94 25.72
CA SER A 66 -8.18 -10.90 25.27
C SER A 66 -9.41 -10.22 24.64
N THR A 67 -9.26 -9.00 24.15
CA THR A 67 -10.39 -8.18 23.64
C THR A 67 -10.57 -8.36 22.15
N ASP A 68 -11.78 -8.69 21.72
CA ASP A 68 -12.21 -8.65 20.33
C ASP A 68 -11.99 -7.26 19.73
N CYS A 69 -11.25 -7.18 18.63
CA CYS A 69 -10.97 -5.94 17.90
C CYS A 69 -11.86 -5.82 16.66
N PHE A 70 -12.95 -5.05 16.75
CA PHE A 70 -13.84 -4.78 15.61
C PHE A 70 -13.06 -4.36 14.34
N PRO A 71 -13.36 -4.91 13.14
CA PRO A 71 -14.48 -5.81 12.82
C PRO A 71 -14.22 -7.30 13.10
N TYR A 72 -13.09 -7.65 13.68
CA TYR A 72 -12.65 -9.02 13.87
C TYR A 72 -12.93 -9.54 15.29
N HIS A 73 -13.33 -10.81 15.39
CA HIS A 73 -13.33 -11.57 16.64
C HIS A 73 -11.92 -12.08 16.93
N SER A 74 -10.97 -11.16 17.13
CA SER A 74 -9.55 -11.50 17.28
C SER A 74 -8.85 -10.51 18.22
N SER A 75 -7.80 -11.00 18.90
CA SER A 75 -7.11 -10.30 19.99
C SER A 75 -5.77 -9.69 19.52
N TYR A 76 -5.86 -8.65 18.68
CA TYR A 76 -4.71 -7.85 18.23
C TYR A 76 -4.87 -6.35 18.57
N PRO A 77 -4.80 -6.00 19.87
CA PRO A 77 -5.10 -4.66 20.36
C PRO A 77 -4.09 -3.59 19.89
N TYR A 78 -2.91 -3.97 19.41
CA TYR A 78 -1.86 -3.03 19.07
C TYR A 78 -1.89 -2.65 17.59
N THR A 79 -2.18 -3.60 16.70
CA THR A 79 -2.04 -3.38 15.26
C THR A 79 -3.36 -3.05 14.55
N HIS A 80 -4.50 -3.57 15.03
CA HIS A 80 -5.80 -3.32 14.37
C HIS A 80 -6.86 -2.72 15.30
N SER A 81 -6.50 -2.23 16.48
CA SER A 81 -7.37 -1.30 17.22
C SER A 81 -7.24 0.13 16.68
N THR A 82 -8.30 0.94 16.80
CA THR A 82 -8.27 2.35 16.37
C THR A 82 -7.14 3.15 17.02
N ILE A 83 -6.91 2.94 18.33
CA ILE A 83 -5.86 3.63 19.08
C ILE A 83 -4.48 3.11 18.68
N GLY A 84 -4.35 1.79 18.53
CA GLY A 84 -3.12 1.13 18.09
C GLY A 84 -2.65 1.60 16.72
N GLN A 85 -3.55 1.59 15.72
CA GLN A 85 -3.27 2.12 14.39
C GLN A 85 -2.92 3.60 14.41
N LEU A 86 -3.61 4.43 15.21
CA LEU A 86 -3.26 5.85 15.33
C LEU A 86 -1.86 6.04 15.90
N ALA A 87 -1.49 5.27 16.93
CA ALA A 87 -0.15 5.33 17.53
C ALA A 87 0.93 4.89 16.54
N ILE A 88 0.73 3.77 15.86
CA ILE A 88 1.61 3.24 14.81
C ILE A 88 1.77 4.27 13.67
N ALA A 89 0.65 4.80 13.19
CA ALA A 89 0.62 5.80 12.12
C ALA A 89 1.41 7.05 12.49
N LEU A 90 1.18 7.61 13.69
CA LEU A 90 1.90 8.78 14.18
C LEU A 90 3.40 8.52 14.30
N PHE A 91 3.78 7.40 14.92
CA PHE A 91 5.18 7.06 15.10
C PHE A 91 5.91 6.89 13.76
N PHE A 92 5.33 6.12 12.83
CA PHE A 92 5.92 5.88 11.52
C PHE A 92 5.99 7.17 10.68
N ALA A 93 4.88 7.90 10.60
CA ALA A 93 4.80 9.13 9.80
C ALA A 93 5.76 10.21 10.30
N LEU A 94 5.88 10.41 11.62
CA LEU A 94 6.84 11.34 12.20
C LEU A 94 8.28 10.92 11.89
N THR A 95 8.60 9.64 12.07
CA THR A 95 9.95 9.09 11.82
C THR A 95 10.37 9.34 10.38
N ILE A 96 9.54 8.94 9.41
CA ILE A 96 9.83 9.14 7.98
C ILE A 96 9.91 10.63 7.64
N THR A 97 8.99 11.45 8.15
CA THR A 97 8.97 12.89 7.88
C THR A 97 10.24 13.57 8.38
N LEU A 98 10.72 13.22 9.58
CA LEU A 98 11.94 13.77 10.15
C LEU A 98 13.20 13.27 9.43
N LEU A 99 13.29 11.97 9.14
CA LEU A 99 14.44 11.37 8.47
C LEU A 99 14.64 11.92 7.06
N TYR A 100 13.56 12.08 6.30
CA TYR A 100 13.59 12.57 4.91
C TYR A 100 13.33 14.07 4.78
N ARG A 101 13.17 14.80 5.91
CA ARG A 101 12.86 16.24 5.96
C ARG A 101 11.67 16.61 5.06
N LEU A 102 10.60 15.82 5.14
CA LEU A 102 9.43 15.95 4.29
C LEU A 102 8.50 17.09 4.78
N PRO A 103 7.70 17.70 3.89
CA PRO A 103 6.71 18.70 4.28
C PRO A 103 5.56 18.10 5.10
N LEU A 104 4.81 18.95 5.83
CA LEU A 104 3.66 18.51 6.64
C LEU A 104 2.58 17.76 5.84
N ILE A 105 2.44 18.04 4.54
CA ILE A 105 1.51 17.29 3.67
C ILE A 105 1.92 15.82 3.51
N SER A 106 3.23 15.53 3.54
CA SER A 106 3.75 14.15 3.54
C SER A 106 3.44 13.42 4.85
N LEU A 107 3.54 14.12 5.98
CA LEU A 107 3.13 13.58 7.28
C LEU A 107 1.64 13.16 7.25
N ALA A 108 0.77 14.07 6.77
CA ALA A 108 -0.65 13.78 6.63
C ALA A 108 -0.93 12.63 5.66
N ALA A 109 -0.21 12.56 4.53
CA ALA A 109 -0.36 11.45 3.59
C ALA A 109 0.06 10.10 4.19
N LEU A 110 1.17 10.04 4.93
CA LEU A 110 1.60 8.80 5.62
C LEU A 110 0.59 8.37 6.71
N LEU A 111 0.06 9.33 7.46
CA LEU A 111 -1.00 9.10 8.45
C LEU A 111 -2.26 8.53 7.79
N LEU A 112 -2.77 9.20 6.74
CA LEU A 112 -3.97 8.76 6.04
C LEU A 112 -3.77 7.41 5.35
N SER A 113 -2.57 7.14 4.81
CA SER A 113 -2.25 5.84 4.23
C SER A 113 -2.34 4.73 5.28
N THR A 114 -1.76 4.93 6.48
CA THR A 114 -1.85 3.95 7.56
C THR A 114 -3.29 3.79 8.09
N LEU A 115 -3.98 4.91 8.35
CA LEU A 115 -5.32 4.91 8.93
C LEU A 115 -6.41 4.43 7.97
N SER A 116 -6.14 4.41 6.66
CA SER A 116 -7.05 3.86 5.66
C SER A 116 -7.21 2.34 5.76
N HIS A 117 -6.31 1.67 6.49
CA HIS A 117 -6.37 0.24 6.75
C HIS A 117 -7.71 -0.16 7.38
N LEU A 118 -8.08 0.44 8.52
CA LEU A 118 -9.32 0.10 9.23
C LEU A 118 -10.61 0.32 8.41
N PRO A 119 -10.84 1.47 7.74
CA PRO A 119 -12.00 1.63 6.87
C PRO A 119 -12.07 0.60 5.73
N LEU A 120 -10.93 0.22 5.17
CA LEU A 120 -10.89 -0.76 4.10
C LEU A 120 -11.16 -2.19 4.62
N ASP A 121 -10.62 -2.54 5.79
CA ASP A 121 -10.95 -3.78 6.48
C ASP A 121 -12.43 -3.86 6.86
N VAL A 122 -13.04 -2.76 7.32
CA VAL A 122 -14.48 -2.69 7.59
C VAL A 122 -15.30 -2.85 6.31
N ALA A 123 -14.83 -2.28 5.20
CA ALA A 123 -15.53 -2.39 3.92
C ALA A 123 -15.53 -3.83 3.36
N ILE A 124 -14.51 -4.63 3.69
CA ILE A 124 -14.31 -5.99 3.17
C ILE A 124 -14.27 -7.01 4.32
N SER A 125 -14.81 -6.65 5.49
CA SER A 125 -14.78 -7.51 6.67
C SER A 125 -15.57 -8.77 6.37
N ARG A 126 -14.94 -9.92 6.61
CA ARG A 126 -15.60 -11.23 6.58
C ARG A 126 -15.91 -11.60 8.02
N ASP A 127 -17.07 -12.22 8.21
CA ASP A 127 -17.30 -12.88 9.48
C ASP A 127 -16.29 -14.04 9.60
N GLY A 128 -15.58 -14.09 10.73
CA GLY A 128 -14.47 -15.04 10.97
C GLY A 128 -14.91 -16.51 10.98
N SER A 129 -16.22 -16.76 10.93
CA SER A 129 -16.85 -18.09 10.92
C SER A 129 -16.51 -18.95 9.69
N GLY A 130 -15.93 -18.36 8.64
CA GLY A 130 -15.79 -19.00 7.34
C GLY A 130 -14.67 -20.05 7.18
N VAL A 131 -13.53 -19.94 7.89
CA VAL A 131 -12.32 -20.71 7.51
C VAL A 131 -12.44 -22.21 7.79
N GLY A 132 -13.36 -22.65 8.67
CA GLY A 132 -13.43 -24.03 9.16
C GLY A 132 -14.60 -24.91 8.71
N GLY A 133 -15.65 -24.40 8.03
CA GLY A 133 -16.77 -25.28 7.66
C GLY A 133 -18.07 -24.66 7.16
N GLU A 134 -18.27 -23.35 7.25
CA GLU A 134 -19.56 -22.72 6.86
C GLU A 134 -19.77 -22.55 5.35
N TYR A 135 -18.73 -22.71 4.52
CA TYR A 135 -18.91 -22.75 3.06
C TYR A 135 -19.75 -23.94 2.57
N THR A 136 -20.03 -24.91 3.44
CA THR A 136 -20.97 -26.01 3.18
C THR A 136 -22.43 -25.67 3.48
N LYS A 137 -22.71 -24.60 4.25
CA LYS A 137 -24.08 -24.18 4.54
C LYS A 137 -24.71 -23.58 3.27
N PRO A 138 -25.97 -23.95 2.94
CA PRO A 138 -26.69 -23.32 1.85
C PRO A 138 -26.85 -21.81 2.06
N ILE A 139 -26.93 -21.04 0.95
CA ILE A 139 -26.95 -19.56 0.95
C ILE A 139 -27.99 -18.97 1.91
N TRP A 140 -29.15 -19.62 2.07
CA TRP A 140 -30.25 -19.18 2.93
C TRP A 140 -30.08 -19.50 4.44
N LYS A 141 -29.00 -20.17 4.83
CA LYS A 141 -28.68 -20.53 6.23
C LYS A 141 -27.40 -19.87 6.76
N ARG A 142 -26.79 -18.96 6.00
CA ARG A 142 -25.65 -18.16 6.46
C ARG A 142 -26.17 -16.90 7.12
N ASP A 143 -25.54 -16.50 8.21
CA ASP A 143 -25.92 -15.29 8.93
C ASP A 143 -25.82 -14.07 8.00
N ALA A 144 -26.78 -13.18 8.09
CA ALA A 144 -27.18 -12.25 7.02
C ALA A 144 -26.21 -11.09 6.71
N SER A 145 -24.96 -11.15 7.19
CA SER A 145 -23.92 -10.15 6.94
C SER A 145 -23.17 -10.42 5.63
N VAL A 146 -23.75 -9.96 4.53
CA VAL A 146 -23.11 -9.76 3.20
C VAL A 146 -22.47 -11.02 2.55
N PRO A 147 -23.29 -11.96 2.05
CA PRO A 147 -22.82 -13.28 1.57
C PRO A 147 -21.90 -13.27 0.34
N LEU A 148 -21.72 -12.13 -0.34
CA LEU A 148 -20.89 -12.05 -1.55
C LEU A 148 -19.39 -11.94 -1.23
N LEU A 149 -19.03 -11.19 -0.19
CA LEU A 149 -17.62 -10.95 0.19
C LEU A 149 -17.02 -12.11 1.01
N ASP A 150 -17.87 -13.00 1.51
CA ASP A 150 -17.44 -14.23 2.18
C ASP A 150 -16.82 -15.25 1.22
N TYR A 151 -17.07 -15.16 -0.09
CA TYR A 151 -16.44 -16.08 -1.04
C TYR A 151 -15.01 -15.63 -1.36
N PRO A 152 -14.04 -16.57 -1.52
CA PRO A 152 -12.72 -16.28 -2.07
C PRO A 152 -12.74 -15.37 -3.29
N TRP A 153 -13.69 -15.60 -4.21
CA TRP A 153 -13.88 -14.76 -5.39
C TRP A 153 -14.37 -13.34 -5.07
N GLY A 154 -15.25 -13.18 -4.08
CA GLY A 154 -15.71 -11.88 -3.63
C GLY A 154 -14.55 -11.04 -3.11
N THR A 155 -13.78 -11.59 -2.16
CA THR A 155 -12.59 -10.92 -1.61
C THR A 155 -11.53 -10.67 -2.69
N PHE A 156 -11.27 -11.66 -3.56
CA PHE A 156 -10.31 -11.52 -4.66
C PHE A 156 -10.68 -10.34 -5.57
N THR A 157 -11.93 -10.29 -6.02
CA THR A 157 -12.40 -9.27 -6.97
C THR A 157 -12.52 -7.89 -6.34
N SER A 158 -12.94 -7.78 -5.07
CA SER A 158 -13.03 -6.51 -4.37
C SER A 158 -11.64 -5.90 -4.12
N ASP A 159 -10.70 -6.68 -3.57
CA ASP A 159 -9.38 -6.18 -3.21
C ASP A 159 -8.59 -5.79 -4.47
N LEU A 160 -8.57 -6.69 -5.45
CA LEU A 160 -7.89 -6.44 -6.72
C LEU A 160 -8.56 -5.27 -7.47
N GLY A 161 -9.89 -5.16 -7.44
CA GLY A 161 -10.62 -4.07 -8.06
C GLY A 161 -10.25 -2.71 -7.50
N ILE A 162 -10.20 -2.57 -6.16
CA ILE A 162 -9.78 -1.34 -5.48
C ILE A 162 -8.34 -0.99 -5.86
N PHE A 163 -7.45 -1.97 -5.84
CA PHE A 163 -6.05 -1.75 -6.19
C PHE A 163 -5.86 -1.35 -7.66
N VAL A 164 -6.49 -2.05 -8.61
CA VAL A 164 -6.44 -1.74 -10.04
C VAL A 164 -7.00 -0.34 -10.30
N PHE A 165 -8.11 0.04 -9.64
CA PHE A 165 -8.64 1.40 -9.74
C PHE A 165 -7.59 2.45 -9.32
N ALA A 166 -6.91 2.25 -8.19
CA ALA A 166 -5.88 3.16 -7.73
C ALA A 166 -4.66 3.21 -8.66
N VAL A 167 -4.26 2.08 -9.25
CA VAL A 167 -3.21 2.03 -10.28
C VAL A 167 -3.61 2.85 -11.50
N LEU A 168 -4.83 2.68 -12.02
CA LEU A 168 -5.32 3.43 -13.18
C LEU A 168 -5.44 4.93 -12.88
N PHE A 169 -5.92 5.28 -11.68
CA PHE A 169 -5.97 6.66 -11.22
C PHE A 169 -4.56 7.28 -11.16
N HIS A 170 -3.60 6.57 -10.58
CA HIS A 170 -2.22 7.03 -10.49
C HIS A 170 -1.60 7.19 -11.88
N ALA A 171 -1.73 6.18 -12.75
CA ALA A 171 -1.25 6.23 -14.13
C ALA A 171 -1.82 7.45 -14.89
N ARG A 172 -3.10 7.78 -14.67
CA ARG A 172 -3.75 8.92 -15.33
C ARG A 172 -3.35 10.29 -14.76
N THR A 173 -2.93 10.36 -13.50
CA THR A 173 -2.67 11.64 -12.81
C THR A 173 -1.19 11.98 -12.64
N VAL A 174 -0.29 11.02 -12.86
CA VAL A 174 1.16 11.24 -12.86
C VAL A 174 1.61 12.05 -14.07
N TYR A 175 0.98 11.91 -15.23
CA TYR A 175 1.29 12.72 -16.40
C TYR A 175 0.52 14.03 -16.40
N PRO A 176 1.19 15.20 -16.54
CA PRO A 176 0.48 16.39 -16.96
C PRO A 176 -0.07 16.15 -18.39
N PRO A 177 -1.31 16.57 -18.69
CA PRO A 177 -1.82 16.52 -20.06
C PRO A 177 -0.86 17.32 -20.96
N GLU A 178 -0.54 16.75 -22.13
CA GLU A 178 0.47 17.21 -23.09
C GLU A 178 0.44 18.71 -23.43
N GLY A 179 -0.68 19.39 -23.20
CA GLY A 179 -0.82 20.84 -23.40
C GLY A 179 -0.13 21.74 -22.36
N TYR A 180 0.24 21.25 -21.18
CA TYR A 180 0.77 22.13 -20.11
C TYR A 180 2.22 22.55 -20.33
N GLU A 181 3.07 21.69 -20.91
CA GLU A 181 4.45 22.06 -21.25
C GLU A 181 4.53 22.83 -22.58
N GLN A 182 3.65 22.51 -23.53
CA GLN A 182 3.57 23.23 -24.81
C GLN A 182 3.17 24.70 -24.63
N GLN A 183 2.38 25.03 -23.61
CA GLN A 183 2.01 26.42 -23.29
C GLN A 183 3.01 27.15 -22.38
N ARG A 184 3.81 26.44 -21.57
CA ARG A 184 4.77 27.07 -20.66
C ARG A 184 6.13 27.34 -21.31
N GLY A 185 6.45 26.62 -22.39
CA GLY A 185 7.70 26.73 -23.14
C GLY A 185 7.63 27.54 -24.44
N GLN A 186 6.46 28.06 -24.84
CA GLN A 186 6.39 29.08 -25.89
C GLN A 186 6.39 30.46 -25.23
N PRO A 187 7.56 31.10 -25.00
CA PRO A 187 7.54 32.56 -24.97
C PRO A 187 6.89 33.00 -26.28
N ASN A 188 5.99 33.98 -26.20
CA ASN A 188 5.50 34.69 -27.38
C ASN A 188 6.72 35.25 -28.13
N ILE A 189 7.33 34.46 -29.02
CA ILE A 189 8.30 34.94 -30.01
C ILE A 189 7.44 35.52 -31.14
N THR A 190 6.71 36.58 -30.82
CA THR A 190 6.45 37.60 -31.81
C THR A 190 7.76 38.33 -32.05
N SER A 191 8.15 38.35 -33.32
CA SER A 191 9.13 39.21 -33.98
C SER A 191 10.63 38.98 -33.74
N ALA A 192 11.25 38.47 -34.81
CA ALA A 192 12.54 38.88 -35.37
C ALA A 192 13.82 38.65 -34.54
N SER A 193 14.56 37.60 -34.87
CA SER A 193 15.87 37.77 -35.54
C SER A 193 16.46 36.41 -35.90
N SER A 194 16.80 36.29 -37.17
CA SER A 194 17.60 35.23 -37.74
C SER A 194 19.04 35.33 -37.24
N SER A 195 19.49 34.41 -36.40
CA SER A 195 20.90 34.02 -36.44
C SER A 195 21.07 32.55 -36.05
N ILE A 196 21.81 31.89 -36.95
CA ILE A 196 22.26 30.51 -36.99
C ILE A 196 22.84 30.11 -35.62
N ALA A 197 22.07 29.36 -34.83
CA ALA A 197 22.57 28.66 -33.65
C ALA A 197 22.44 27.17 -33.90
N SER A 198 23.56 26.46 -33.76
CA SER A 198 23.69 25.03 -34.04
C SER A 198 22.62 24.23 -33.30
N ASN A 199 21.86 23.44 -34.06
CA ASN A 199 20.99 22.37 -33.57
C ASN A 199 21.80 21.35 -32.74
N ARG A 200 22.10 21.67 -31.49
CA ARG A 200 22.31 20.63 -30.47
C ARG A 200 20.94 20.07 -30.18
N GLY A 201 20.66 18.93 -30.80
CA GLY A 201 19.39 18.23 -30.66
C GLY A 201 19.04 18.11 -29.19
N VAL A 202 18.04 18.88 -28.78
CA VAL A 202 17.32 18.65 -27.54
C VAL A 202 16.76 17.25 -27.69
N GLY A 203 17.44 16.28 -27.05
CA GLY A 203 17.04 14.89 -27.08
C GLY A 203 15.61 14.84 -26.56
N VAL A 204 14.66 14.63 -27.46
CA VAL A 204 13.29 14.31 -27.10
C VAL A 204 13.42 13.07 -26.23
N MET A 205 13.24 13.23 -24.91
CA MET A 205 13.28 12.09 -24.01
C MET A 205 12.15 11.16 -24.46
N GLU A 206 12.55 10.05 -25.05
CA GLU A 206 11.66 9.00 -25.50
C GLU A 206 10.79 8.61 -24.30
N ARG A 207 9.48 8.82 -24.42
CA ARG A 207 8.53 8.33 -23.42
C ARG A 207 8.72 6.83 -23.36
N LYS A 208 9.41 6.34 -22.33
CA LYS A 208 9.41 4.91 -22.03
C LYS A 208 7.96 4.51 -21.84
N ASP A 209 7.53 3.51 -22.59
CA ASP A 209 6.19 2.97 -22.49
C ASP A 209 5.99 2.38 -21.09
N LEU A 210 5.40 3.19 -20.23
CA LEU A 210 5.09 2.90 -18.83
C LEU A 210 3.97 1.86 -18.70
N THR A 211 3.30 1.50 -19.80
CA THR A 211 2.26 0.47 -19.84
C THR A 211 2.76 -0.86 -19.28
N TYR A 212 3.99 -1.26 -19.61
CA TYR A 212 4.58 -2.51 -19.10
C TYR A 212 4.81 -2.47 -17.58
N GLY A 213 5.20 -1.32 -17.03
CA GLY A 213 5.41 -1.16 -15.60
C GLY A 213 4.09 -1.30 -14.82
N TYR A 214 3.05 -0.59 -15.25
CA TYR A 214 1.72 -0.69 -14.64
C TYR A 214 1.09 -2.06 -14.80
N PHE A 215 1.21 -2.68 -15.98
CA PHE A 215 0.72 -4.03 -16.21
C PHE A 215 1.45 -5.06 -15.33
N GLY A 216 2.78 -4.91 -15.16
CA GLY A 216 3.57 -5.75 -14.25
C GLY A 216 3.09 -5.65 -12.80
N VAL A 217 2.80 -4.44 -12.32
CA VAL A 217 2.25 -4.22 -10.96
C VAL A 217 0.88 -4.88 -10.80
N ILE A 218 -0.01 -4.76 -11.80
CA ILE A 218 -1.33 -5.40 -11.76
C ILE A 218 -1.22 -6.94 -11.76
N LEU A 219 -0.34 -7.51 -12.59
CA LEU A 219 -0.11 -8.95 -12.62
C LEU A 219 0.46 -9.46 -11.29
N PHE A 220 1.43 -8.74 -10.72
CA PHE A 220 1.98 -9.08 -9.42
C PHE A 220 0.90 -9.03 -8.34
N ALA A 221 0.08 -7.99 -8.32
CA ALA A 221 -1.03 -7.88 -7.38
C ALA A 221 -2.07 -8.99 -7.54
N ALA A 222 -2.42 -9.35 -8.78
CA ALA A 222 -3.32 -10.47 -9.04
C ALA A 222 -2.75 -11.80 -8.54
N ALA A 223 -1.44 -12.05 -8.70
CA ALA A 223 -0.80 -13.25 -8.22
C ALA A 223 -0.83 -13.34 -6.69
N VAL A 224 -0.48 -12.26 -5.98
CA VAL A 224 -0.49 -12.30 -4.51
C VAL A 224 -1.91 -12.31 -3.94
N GLN A 225 -2.86 -11.58 -4.54
CA GLN A 225 -4.26 -11.67 -4.13
C GLN A 225 -4.83 -13.08 -4.37
N ALA A 226 -4.42 -13.75 -5.45
CA ALA A 226 -4.81 -15.14 -5.71
C ALA A 226 -4.23 -16.09 -4.65
N HIS A 227 -2.95 -15.90 -4.26
CA HIS A 227 -2.32 -16.61 -3.16
C HIS A 227 -3.19 -16.50 -1.89
N PHE A 228 -3.50 -15.26 -1.46
CA PHE A 228 -4.34 -15.00 -0.28
C PHE A 228 -5.76 -15.57 -0.37
N SER A 229 -6.39 -15.48 -1.54
CA SER A 229 -7.81 -15.81 -1.67
C SER A 229 -8.05 -17.30 -1.79
N PHE A 230 -7.15 -18.04 -2.46
CA PHE A 230 -7.39 -19.42 -2.85
C PHE A 230 -6.46 -20.44 -2.19
N PHE A 231 -5.31 -20.01 -1.67
CA PHE A 231 -4.31 -20.89 -1.08
C PHE A 231 -4.22 -20.61 0.42
N GLY A 232 -5.04 -21.33 1.20
CA GLY A 232 -4.91 -21.33 2.65
C GLY A 232 -3.69 -22.15 3.10
N PRO A 233 -3.02 -21.77 4.20
CA PRO A 233 -1.80 -22.46 4.63
C PRO A 233 -2.13 -23.86 5.19
N PRO A 234 -1.47 -24.94 4.71
CA PRO A 234 -1.38 -26.20 5.43
C PRO A 234 -0.18 -26.23 6.41
N VAL A 235 0.40 -25.06 6.73
CA VAL A 235 1.69 -24.90 7.42
C VAL A 235 1.55 -24.20 8.77
N GLU A 236 2.60 -24.28 9.58
CA GLU A 236 2.68 -23.62 10.89
C GLU A 236 2.46 -22.09 10.77
N GLU A 237 1.83 -21.49 11.78
CA GLU A 237 1.40 -20.08 11.80
C GLU A 237 2.57 -19.10 11.55
N TRP A 238 3.74 -19.35 12.16
CA TRP A 238 4.91 -18.49 11.99
C TRP A 238 5.49 -18.54 10.57
N VAL A 239 5.37 -19.67 9.86
CA VAL A 239 5.80 -19.78 8.44
C VAL A 239 4.90 -18.90 7.59
N THR A 240 3.59 -18.98 7.83
CA THR A 240 2.59 -18.17 7.15
C THR A 240 2.86 -16.67 7.38
N ALA A 241 3.08 -16.27 8.63
CA ALA A 241 3.41 -14.89 8.99
C ALA A 241 4.68 -14.39 8.28
N ALA A 242 5.75 -15.21 8.24
CA ALA A 242 6.99 -14.86 7.56
C ALA A 242 6.81 -14.69 6.04
N VAL A 243 6.05 -15.58 5.41
CA VAL A 243 5.72 -15.48 3.97
C VAL A 243 4.98 -14.17 3.70
N PHE A 244 3.97 -13.83 4.50
CA PHE A 244 3.21 -12.59 4.31
C PHE A 244 4.04 -11.32 4.51
N MET A 245 4.97 -11.32 5.49
CA MET A 245 5.91 -10.20 5.64
C MET A 245 6.80 -10.03 4.40
N VAL A 246 7.29 -11.13 3.81
CA VAL A 246 8.08 -11.09 2.58
C VAL A 246 7.26 -10.56 1.41
N GLU A 247 5.99 -10.97 1.30
CA GLU A 247 5.09 -10.46 0.25
C GLU A 247 4.81 -8.96 0.40
N ILE A 248 4.61 -8.45 1.62
CA ILE A 248 4.45 -7.02 1.88
C ILE A 248 5.70 -6.24 1.42
N VAL A 249 6.88 -6.69 1.85
CA VAL A 249 8.16 -6.04 1.47
C VAL A 249 8.38 -6.12 -0.05
N GLY A 250 8.07 -7.27 -0.66
CA GLY A 250 8.13 -7.46 -2.11
C GLY A 250 7.22 -6.50 -2.86
N PHE A 251 5.98 -6.33 -2.41
CA PHE A 251 5.02 -5.41 -3.00
C PHE A 251 5.46 -3.95 -2.89
N VAL A 252 5.98 -3.56 -1.72
CA VAL A 252 6.59 -2.23 -1.52
C VAL A 252 7.76 -2.02 -2.48
N GLY A 253 8.59 -3.03 -2.70
CA GLY A 253 9.68 -3.01 -3.68
C GLY A 253 9.19 -2.82 -5.12
N VAL A 254 8.12 -3.51 -5.52
CA VAL A 254 7.50 -3.37 -6.85
C VAL A 254 6.95 -1.95 -7.06
N LEU A 255 6.28 -1.37 -6.06
CA LEU A 255 5.80 0.01 -6.14
C LEU A 255 6.94 1.03 -6.15
N ASN A 256 8.02 0.80 -5.39
CA ASN A 256 9.23 1.61 -5.47
C ASN A 256 9.84 1.59 -6.88
N TRP A 257 9.86 0.41 -7.51
CA TRP A 257 10.36 0.25 -8.87
C TRP A 257 9.47 0.98 -9.89
N LEU A 258 8.14 0.93 -9.72
CA LEU A 258 7.19 1.71 -10.52
C LEU A 258 7.47 3.22 -10.41
N GLU A 259 7.76 3.72 -9.20
CA GLU A 259 8.14 5.12 -8.99
C GLU A 259 9.40 5.52 -9.78
N GLY A 260 10.37 4.61 -9.89
CA GLY A 260 11.58 4.81 -10.70
C GLY A 260 11.29 5.02 -12.19
N TYR A 261 10.19 4.46 -12.72
CA TYR A 261 9.78 4.73 -14.10
C TYR A 261 8.97 6.01 -14.25
N THR A 262 8.21 6.41 -13.24
CA THR A 262 7.33 7.59 -13.31
C THR A 262 8.05 8.90 -13.04
N ARG A 263 9.11 8.87 -12.22
CA ARG A 263 9.98 10.04 -12.01
C ARG A 263 10.93 10.19 -13.20
N VAL A 264 10.47 10.89 -14.25
CA VAL A 264 11.34 11.35 -15.33
C VAL A 264 12.47 12.16 -14.71
N SER A 265 13.70 11.69 -14.92
CA SER A 265 14.92 12.18 -14.28
C SER A 265 15.07 13.69 -14.41
N LYS A 266 15.05 14.41 -13.29
CA LYS A 266 15.60 15.77 -13.16
C LYS A 266 17.09 15.85 -13.53
N GLY A 267 17.76 14.72 -13.77
CA GLY A 267 19.18 14.63 -14.08
C GLY A 267 19.59 15.33 -15.38
N VAL A 268 18.67 15.70 -16.27
CA VAL A 268 19.02 16.52 -17.44
C VAL A 268 19.24 17.98 -17.04
N GLU A 269 18.46 18.54 -16.11
CA GLU A 269 18.62 19.93 -15.65
C GLU A 269 19.87 20.12 -14.75
N ASP A 270 20.20 19.11 -13.93
CA ASP A 270 21.37 19.19 -13.04
C ASP A 270 22.70 18.93 -13.77
N ALA A 271 22.69 18.18 -14.87
CA ALA A 271 23.86 18.02 -15.73
C ALA A 271 24.21 19.32 -16.47
N GLU A 272 23.19 20.07 -16.90
CA GLU A 272 23.38 21.34 -17.61
C GLU A 272 23.89 22.46 -16.69
N LYS A 273 23.50 22.46 -15.41
CA LYS A 273 24.03 23.40 -14.39
C LYS A 273 25.46 23.12 -13.95
N LYS A 274 26.02 21.93 -14.20
CA LYS A 274 27.43 21.63 -13.90
C LYS A 274 28.40 21.98 -15.04
N THR A 275 27.87 22.33 -16.21
CA THR A 275 28.68 22.69 -17.39
C THR A 275 28.75 24.19 -17.69
N ASN A 276 28.13 25.03 -16.85
CA ASN A 276 28.24 26.50 -16.87
C ASN A 276 28.90 27.00 -15.59
#